data_AF-A0A7K4F0S7-F1
#
_entry.id   AF-A0A7K4F0S7-F1
#
_cell.length_a   1.000
_cell.length_b   1.000
_cell.length_c   1.000
_cell.angle_alpha   90.00
_cell.angle_beta   90.00
_cell.angle_gamma   90.00
#
_symmetry.space_group_name_H-M   'P 1'
#
loop_
_entity.id
_entity.type
_entity.pdbx_description
1 polymer ?
#
loop_
_entity_poly.entity_id
_entity_poly.type
_entity_poly.pdbx_seq_one_letter_code
_entity_poly.pdbx_strand_id
1 'polypeptide(L)'
;MKNKSVFVVFFTFSLLLLGSISGPLSLMPSAEALKGQGVPSSQYGSATKGIVCGDRLCSEVESEVKKEEKKIEKKEQVKTEKKESEKKKLDDKAASEKARYDELSLPPRTIKTGTVTSVQDPGLGHESHQLAIILPPSEKVYRGLFTFTASEDIQLVALHGPLKEGEDKGQAIWSPDGETKYALTFVPLNAMAGTWQFAGNALAVHTMNEDPFTVSYSVAYRERTLSDTVKSETITSVQDPGQGHENHQLAIILPPRPYAYFGTLGFSASEDVQLVALHGPLQPGQGAHGQAIWTPDGKSFYALTFVDKETAMGTWQFTGNAVALHTMNETPFTVSYSVATGQ
;
A
#
# COMPACT_ATOMS: atom_id res chain seq x y z
N MET A 1 22.82 36.91 50.49
CA MET A 1 23.08 37.89 49.41
C MET A 1 23.04 37.14 48.09
N LYS A 2 22.23 37.63 47.12
CA LYS A 2 22.36 37.50 45.64
C LYS A 2 22.36 36.07 45.06
N ASN A 3 21.59 35.69 44.03
CA ASN A 3 20.94 36.43 42.93
C ASN A 3 19.73 35.63 42.41
N LYS A 4 18.62 36.33 42.15
CA LYS A 4 17.55 35.88 41.24
C LYS A 4 17.92 36.40 39.85
N SER A 5 18.20 35.52 38.90
CA SER A 5 18.34 35.91 37.49
C SER A 5 16.99 35.78 36.80
N VAL A 6 16.49 36.94 36.39
CA VAL A 6 15.29 37.18 35.60
C VAL A 6 15.58 36.75 34.16
N PHE A 7 14.84 35.78 33.63
CA PHE A 7 14.81 35.51 32.20
C PHE A 7 13.75 36.40 31.56
N VAL A 8 14.21 37.35 30.75
CA VAL A 8 13.40 38.26 29.94
C VAL A 8 12.98 37.53 28.66
N VAL A 9 11.68 37.44 28.45
CA VAL A 9 11.03 36.94 27.25
C VAL A 9 11.17 37.98 26.13
N PHE A 10 11.83 37.62 25.03
CA PHE A 10 11.72 38.31 23.75
C PHE A 10 10.98 37.40 22.77
N PHE A 11 9.66 37.57 22.68
CA PHE A 11 8.84 36.97 21.64
C PHE A 11 8.43 38.06 20.67
N THR A 12 9.27 38.31 19.67
CA THR A 12 8.96 39.24 18.58
C THR A 12 8.10 38.53 17.54
N PHE A 13 6.85 38.99 17.49
CA PHE A 13 5.90 38.81 16.40
C PHE A 13 6.50 39.25 15.05
N SER A 14 6.51 38.35 14.06
CA SER A 14 6.57 38.72 12.64
C SER A 14 5.38 38.10 11.92
N LEU A 15 4.37 38.95 11.76
CA LEU A 15 3.19 38.78 10.92
C LEU A 15 3.54 39.23 9.49
N LEU A 16 2.82 38.67 8.52
CA LEU A 16 2.59 39.17 7.14
C LEU A 16 3.69 38.96 6.09
N LEU A 17 3.45 37.98 5.21
CA LEU A 17 3.60 38.13 3.76
C LEU A 17 2.64 37.16 3.05
N LEU A 18 1.37 37.56 2.97
CA LEU A 18 0.40 37.05 2.00
C LEU A 18 0.58 37.86 0.71
N GLY A 19 1.33 37.28 -0.24
CA GLY A 19 1.50 37.81 -1.59
C GLY A 19 0.63 37.04 -2.58
N SER A 20 -0.45 37.68 -3.01
CA SER A 20 -1.36 37.29 -4.09
C SER A 20 -0.63 37.14 -5.43
N ILE A 21 -0.72 35.95 -6.05
CA ILE A 21 -0.46 35.78 -7.48
C ILE A 21 -1.78 35.37 -8.15
N SER A 22 -2.46 36.39 -8.68
CA SER A 22 -3.48 36.27 -9.71
C SER A 22 -2.80 36.35 -11.08
N GLY A 23 -2.90 35.29 -11.88
CA GLY A 23 -2.43 35.24 -13.27
C GLY A 23 -3.32 34.30 -14.11
N PRO A 24 -3.60 34.63 -15.38
CA PRO A 24 -4.80 34.17 -16.08
C PRO A 24 -4.72 32.75 -16.66
N LEU A 25 -5.87 32.06 -16.59
CA LEU A 25 -6.25 30.91 -17.40
C LEU A 25 -5.95 31.15 -18.88
N SER A 26 -4.92 30.48 -19.40
CA SER A 26 -4.74 30.32 -20.83
C SER A 26 -5.50 29.07 -21.28
N LEU A 27 -6.50 29.32 -22.10
CA LEU A 27 -7.35 28.36 -22.80
C LEU A 27 -6.50 27.36 -23.60
N MET A 28 -6.82 26.07 -23.43
CA MET A 28 -6.34 25.00 -24.29
C MET A 28 -6.87 25.19 -25.73
N PRO A 29 -6.02 25.12 -26.77
CA PRO A 29 -6.51 24.90 -28.12
C PRO A 29 -6.93 23.43 -28.31
N SER A 30 -8.18 23.26 -28.72
CA SER A 30 -8.74 22.01 -29.26
C SER A 30 -7.89 21.50 -30.42
N ALA A 31 -7.28 20.32 -30.28
CA ALA A 31 -6.65 19.63 -31.39
C ALA A 31 -7.75 19.00 -32.28
N GLU A 32 -7.95 19.60 -33.46
CA GLU A 32 -8.74 19.05 -34.55
C GLU A 32 -8.14 17.72 -35.02
N ALA A 33 -8.98 16.69 -35.06
CA ALA A 33 -8.65 15.39 -35.65
C ALA A 33 -8.50 15.55 -37.17
N LEU A 34 -7.26 15.48 -37.66
CA LEU A 34 -6.96 15.38 -39.09
C LEU A 34 -7.50 14.06 -39.65
N LYS A 35 -8.43 14.19 -40.60
CA LYS A 35 -8.94 13.14 -41.49
C LYS A 35 -7.80 12.43 -42.23
N GLY A 36 -7.98 11.12 -42.39
CA GLY A 36 -7.01 10.20 -42.95
C GLY A 36 -6.57 10.47 -44.41
N GLN A 37 -5.29 10.23 -44.63
CA GLN A 37 -4.71 9.77 -45.88
C GLN A 37 -4.59 8.24 -45.72
N GLY A 38 -5.30 7.40 -46.48
CA GLY A 38 -5.15 7.26 -47.92
C GLY A 38 -4.07 6.22 -48.21
N VAL A 39 -4.35 4.92 -47.95
CA VAL A 39 -3.47 3.82 -48.38
C VAL A 39 -4.03 3.27 -49.69
N PRO A 40 -3.22 3.04 -50.75
CA PRO A 40 -3.72 2.74 -52.08
C PRO A 40 -4.40 1.36 -52.14
N SER A 41 -5.66 1.34 -52.57
CA SER A 41 -6.34 0.13 -53.02
C SER A 41 -5.76 -0.30 -54.38
N SER A 42 -5.13 -1.47 -54.44
CA SER A 42 -4.82 -2.12 -55.71
C SER A 42 -6.12 -2.57 -56.38
N GLN A 43 -6.53 -1.82 -57.39
CA GLN A 43 -7.55 -2.25 -58.34
C GLN A 43 -7.01 -3.45 -59.14
N TYR A 44 -7.63 -4.62 -59.00
CA TYR A 44 -7.52 -5.69 -59.99
C TYR A 44 -8.81 -5.71 -60.81
N GLY A 45 -8.72 -5.10 -61.99
CA GLY A 45 -9.75 -5.10 -63.01
C GLY A 45 -9.14 -5.19 -64.41
N SER A 46 -9.69 -6.09 -65.22
CA SER A 46 -9.67 -6.10 -66.71
C SER A 46 -8.35 -6.03 -67.49
N ALA A 47 -7.16 -6.12 -66.86
CA ALA A 47 -5.87 -6.05 -67.55
C ALA A 47 -5.06 -7.37 -67.64
N THR A 48 -5.68 -8.54 -67.45
CA THR A 48 -5.02 -9.86 -67.68
C THR A 48 -5.87 -10.81 -68.54
N LYS A 49 -6.57 -10.25 -69.52
CA LYS A 49 -7.18 -11.03 -70.60
C LYS A 49 -6.06 -11.51 -71.54
N GLY A 50 -5.71 -12.80 -71.46
CA GLY A 50 -4.85 -13.46 -72.46
C GLY A 50 -3.43 -13.82 -72.04
N ILE A 51 -3.12 -13.93 -70.75
CA ILE A 51 -1.84 -14.53 -70.34
C ILE A 51 -1.98 -16.06 -70.38
N VAL A 52 -1.31 -16.63 -71.38
CA VAL A 52 -1.18 -18.04 -71.69
C VAL A 52 -0.45 -18.77 -70.55
N CYS A 53 -1.10 -19.73 -69.91
CA CYS A 53 -0.45 -20.69 -69.02
C CYS A 53 0.24 -21.76 -69.88
N GLY A 54 1.57 -21.87 -69.73
CA GLY A 54 2.35 -22.97 -70.27
C GLY A 54 2.21 -24.22 -69.41
N ASP A 55 1.96 -25.34 -70.08
CA ASP A 55 1.86 -26.68 -69.51
C ASP A 55 3.05 -27.06 -68.63
N ARG A 56 2.77 -27.36 -67.35
CA ARG A 56 3.51 -28.37 -66.61
C ARG A 56 2.71 -28.89 -65.41
N LEU A 57 2.02 -29.98 -65.69
CA LEU A 57 1.93 -31.19 -64.86
C LEU A 57 1.30 -31.07 -63.47
N CYS A 58 0.07 -31.58 -63.45
CA CYS A 58 -0.65 -32.15 -62.31
C CYS A 58 0.27 -32.91 -61.33
N SER A 59 0.09 -32.64 -60.04
CA SER A 59 0.24 -33.64 -58.97
C SER A 59 -0.95 -33.52 -58.02
N GLU A 60 -1.25 -34.64 -57.37
CA GLU A 60 -2.59 -35.10 -57.02
C GLU A 60 -3.29 -34.32 -55.88
N VAL A 61 -4.61 -34.27 -55.94
CA VAL A 61 -5.50 -33.73 -54.90
C VAL A 61 -5.61 -34.77 -53.78
N GLU A 62 -4.98 -34.52 -52.64
CA GLU A 62 -5.32 -35.21 -51.39
C GLU A 62 -6.44 -34.48 -50.63
N SER A 63 -7.61 -35.13 -50.62
CA SER A 63 -8.74 -35.08 -49.67
C SER A 63 -8.92 -33.82 -48.78
N GLU A 64 -9.98 -33.06 -49.07
CA GLU A 64 -10.48 -31.90 -48.30
C GLU A 64 -11.15 -32.25 -46.95
N VAL A 65 -11.21 -33.51 -46.53
CA VAL A 65 -11.96 -33.89 -45.31
C VAL A 65 -11.25 -33.49 -44.01
N LYS A 66 -9.92 -33.36 -43.99
CA LYS A 66 -9.15 -33.04 -42.75
C LYS A 66 -8.99 -31.54 -42.44
N LYS A 67 -9.39 -30.62 -43.33
CA LYS A 67 -9.26 -29.16 -43.10
C LYS A 67 -10.50 -28.55 -42.43
N GLU A 68 -11.64 -29.22 -42.47
CA GLU A 68 -12.88 -28.72 -41.86
C GLU A 68 -12.96 -29.05 -40.35
N GLU A 69 -12.55 -30.26 -39.93
CA GLU A 69 -12.51 -30.66 -38.52
C GLU A 69 -11.58 -29.77 -37.67
N LYS A 70 -10.37 -29.47 -38.16
CA LYS A 70 -9.42 -28.55 -37.48
C LYS A 70 -9.90 -27.11 -37.37
N LYS A 71 -10.82 -26.68 -38.24
CA LYS A 71 -11.38 -25.31 -38.23
C LYS A 71 -12.59 -25.21 -37.30
N ILE A 72 -13.30 -26.32 -37.08
CA ILE A 72 -14.40 -26.45 -36.14
C ILE A 72 -13.86 -26.53 -34.69
N GLU A 73 -12.87 -27.38 -34.41
CA GLU A 73 -12.24 -27.49 -33.08
C GLU A 73 -11.64 -26.15 -32.60
N LYS A 74 -10.95 -25.42 -33.49
CA LYS A 74 -10.34 -24.12 -33.15
C LYS A 74 -11.38 -23.02 -32.88
N LYS A 75 -12.57 -23.11 -33.50
CA LYS A 75 -13.67 -22.15 -33.31
C LYS A 75 -14.48 -22.46 -32.05
N GLU A 76 -14.51 -23.72 -31.64
CA GLU A 76 -15.15 -24.20 -30.42
C GLU A 76 -14.27 -23.94 -29.18
N GLN A 77 -12.95 -24.13 -29.27
CA GLN A 77 -11.99 -23.69 -28.24
C GLN A 77 -12.06 -22.18 -27.98
N VAL A 78 -12.03 -21.34 -29.03
CA VAL A 78 -12.12 -19.87 -28.88
C VAL A 78 -13.47 -19.42 -28.30
N LYS A 79 -14.57 -20.13 -28.61
CA LYS A 79 -15.88 -19.87 -27.98
C LYS A 79 -15.89 -20.24 -26.50
N THR A 80 -15.20 -21.31 -26.13
CA THR A 80 -15.17 -21.83 -24.75
C THR A 80 -14.30 -20.94 -23.87
N GLU A 81 -13.11 -20.56 -24.34
CA GLU A 81 -12.22 -19.59 -23.68
C GLU A 81 -12.88 -18.22 -23.51
N LYS A 82 -13.62 -17.74 -24.54
CA LYS A 82 -14.36 -16.47 -24.44
C LYS A 82 -15.44 -16.55 -23.36
N LYS A 83 -16.22 -17.63 -23.33
CA LYS A 83 -17.29 -17.85 -22.35
C LYS A 83 -16.75 -17.99 -20.91
N GLU A 84 -15.58 -18.62 -20.76
CA GLU A 84 -14.89 -18.77 -19.48
C GLU A 84 -14.28 -17.43 -19.00
N SER A 85 -13.73 -16.62 -19.92
CA SER A 85 -13.25 -15.26 -19.61
C SER A 85 -14.36 -14.29 -19.22
N GLU A 86 -15.54 -14.39 -19.86
CA GLU A 86 -16.72 -13.59 -19.53
C GLU A 86 -17.32 -14.02 -18.19
N LYS A 87 -17.35 -15.33 -17.90
CA LYS A 87 -17.76 -15.85 -16.60
C LYS A 87 -16.83 -15.39 -15.48
N LYS A 88 -15.51 -15.49 -15.67
CA LYS A 88 -14.52 -14.99 -14.69
C LYS A 88 -14.69 -13.49 -14.43
N LYS A 89 -14.90 -12.68 -15.46
CA LYS A 89 -15.19 -11.24 -15.31
C LYS A 89 -16.48 -10.97 -14.54
N LEU A 90 -17.52 -11.79 -14.74
CA LEU A 90 -18.77 -11.68 -14.00
C LEU A 90 -18.60 -12.07 -12.53
N ASP A 91 -17.85 -13.15 -12.27
CA ASP A 91 -17.55 -13.63 -10.92
C ASP A 91 -16.68 -12.61 -10.16
N ASP A 92 -15.66 -12.05 -10.82
CA ASP A 92 -14.81 -10.97 -10.28
C ASP A 92 -15.65 -9.71 -9.98
N LYS A 93 -16.59 -9.36 -10.87
CA LYS A 93 -17.50 -8.23 -10.66
C LYS A 93 -18.49 -8.47 -9.52
N ALA A 94 -19.05 -9.69 -9.42
CA ALA A 94 -19.99 -10.05 -8.36
C ALA A 94 -19.29 -10.12 -6.99
N ALA A 95 -18.06 -10.66 -6.93
CA ALA A 95 -17.22 -10.61 -5.75
C ALA A 95 -16.88 -9.17 -5.36
N SER A 96 -16.57 -8.32 -6.34
CA SER A 96 -16.36 -6.88 -6.16
C SER A 96 -17.60 -6.16 -5.62
N GLU A 97 -18.78 -6.43 -6.16
CA GLU A 97 -20.03 -5.80 -5.71
C GLU A 97 -20.45 -6.29 -4.32
N LYS A 98 -20.26 -7.58 -4.02
CA LYS A 98 -20.50 -8.13 -2.68
C LYS A 98 -19.54 -7.52 -1.65
N ALA A 99 -18.25 -7.45 -1.97
CA ALA A 99 -17.27 -6.78 -1.13
C ALA A 99 -17.63 -5.29 -0.91
N ARG A 100 -18.14 -4.61 -1.95
CA ARG A 100 -18.63 -3.23 -1.87
C ARG A 100 -19.86 -3.09 -0.95
N TYR A 101 -20.80 -4.04 -0.98
CA TYR A 101 -21.96 -4.03 -0.07
C TYR A 101 -21.57 -4.33 1.37
N ASP A 102 -20.69 -5.30 1.60
CA ASP A 102 -20.14 -5.59 2.93
C ASP A 102 -19.37 -4.37 3.48
N GLU A 103 -18.71 -3.61 2.60
CA GLU A 103 -18.01 -2.35 2.88
C GLU A 103 -18.93 -1.16 3.17
N LEU A 104 -20.04 -1.01 2.44
CA LEU A 104 -21.07 -0.01 2.77
C LEU A 104 -21.83 -0.37 4.06
N SER A 105 -21.82 -1.64 4.45
CA SER A 105 -22.34 -2.12 5.74
C SER A 105 -21.31 -2.06 6.87
N LEU A 106 -20.14 -1.43 6.66
CA LEU A 106 -19.08 -1.38 7.66
C LEU A 106 -19.64 -0.93 9.00
N PRO A 107 -19.35 -1.66 10.09
CA PRO A 107 -19.87 -1.32 11.40
C PRO A 107 -19.52 0.13 11.74
N PRO A 108 -20.42 0.83 12.46
CA PRO A 108 -20.15 2.17 12.93
C PRO A 108 -18.82 2.20 13.67
N ARG A 109 -18.09 3.30 13.53
CA ARG A 109 -16.84 3.47 14.30
C ARG A 109 -17.17 3.37 15.78
N THR A 110 -16.41 2.57 16.50
CA THR A 110 -16.45 2.58 17.96
C THR A 110 -15.68 3.80 18.43
N ILE A 111 -16.29 4.60 19.30
CA ILE A 111 -15.64 5.74 19.94
C ILE A 111 -15.52 5.42 21.43
N LYS A 112 -14.31 5.50 21.97
CA LYS A 112 -14.03 5.42 23.39
C LYS A 112 -13.30 6.68 23.83
N THR A 113 -13.70 7.23 24.97
CA THR A 113 -13.01 8.34 25.62
C THR A 113 -12.71 7.95 27.05
N GLY A 114 -11.61 8.43 27.60
CA GLY A 114 -11.29 8.16 28.99
C GLY A 114 -10.03 8.85 29.46
N THR A 115 -9.77 8.70 30.75
CA THR A 115 -8.51 9.08 31.38
C THR A 115 -7.97 7.83 32.06
N VAL A 116 -6.71 7.50 31.81
CA VAL A 116 -6.04 6.34 32.40
C VAL A 116 -4.68 6.77 32.94
N THR A 117 -4.34 6.26 34.12
CA THR A 117 -3.00 6.36 34.70
C THR A 117 -2.21 5.13 34.28
N SER A 118 -0.98 5.32 33.84
CA SER A 118 -0.08 4.23 33.45
C SER A 118 0.24 3.32 34.62
N VAL A 119 0.70 2.13 34.28
CA VAL A 119 1.30 1.19 35.22
C VAL A 119 2.70 0.84 34.73
N GLN A 120 3.51 0.23 35.58
CA GLN A 120 4.80 -0.33 35.17
C GLN A 120 4.61 -1.22 33.95
N ASP A 121 5.43 -1.04 32.92
CA ASP A 121 5.33 -1.83 31.69
C ASP A 121 5.58 -3.30 32.01
N PRO A 122 4.62 -4.21 31.73
CA PRO A 122 4.81 -5.63 32.02
C PRO A 122 5.75 -6.32 31.00
N GLY A 123 6.18 -5.63 29.94
CA GLY A 123 7.11 -6.14 28.97
C GLY A 123 8.46 -6.51 29.59
N LEU A 124 8.95 -7.71 29.31
CA LEU A 124 10.27 -8.14 29.76
C LEU A 124 11.36 -7.21 29.21
N GLY A 125 12.21 -6.67 30.09
CA GLY A 125 13.23 -5.68 29.76
C GLY A 125 12.72 -4.23 29.72
N HIS A 126 11.44 -3.98 30.04
CA HIS A 126 10.83 -2.66 30.14
C HIS A 126 10.43 -2.30 31.58
N GLU A 127 11.01 -2.97 32.58
CA GLU A 127 10.58 -2.84 33.99
C GLU A 127 10.80 -1.43 34.57
N SER A 128 11.69 -0.62 33.98
CA SER A 128 11.89 0.78 34.38
C SER A 128 10.98 1.77 33.64
N HIS A 129 10.03 1.28 32.83
CA HIS A 129 9.16 2.09 31.99
C HIS A 129 7.71 2.04 32.47
N GLN A 130 6.89 2.92 31.91
CA GLN A 130 5.45 2.95 32.17
C GLN A 130 4.66 2.79 30.88
N LEU A 131 3.52 2.10 30.97
CA LEU A 131 2.65 1.78 29.85
C LEU A 131 1.18 2.02 30.24
N ALA A 132 0.39 2.56 29.33
CA ALA A 132 -1.06 2.54 29.41
C ALA A 132 -1.67 1.96 28.12
N ILE A 133 -2.35 0.83 28.25
CA ILE A 133 -3.04 0.17 27.15
C ILE A 133 -4.37 0.87 26.89
N ILE A 134 -4.54 1.40 25.68
CA ILE A 134 -5.75 2.12 25.24
C ILE A 134 -6.71 1.15 24.53
N LEU A 135 -6.18 0.32 23.63
CA LEU A 135 -6.90 -0.79 23.01
C LEU A 135 -6.13 -2.09 23.29
N PRO A 136 -6.76 -3.09 23.93
CA PRO A 136 -6.09 -4.33 24.28
C PRO A 136 -5.74 -5.14 23.03
N PRO A 137 -4.76 -6.07 23.11
CA PRO A 137 -4.47 -7.00 22.03
C PRO A 137 -5.71 -7.71 21.48
N SER A 138 -5.75 -7.90 20.17
CA SER A 138 -6.85 -8.50 19.44
C SER A 138 -6.35 -9.28 18.22
N GLU A 139 -6.99 -10.39 17.89
CA GLU A 139 -6.77 -11.14 16.64
C GLU A 139 -7.22 -10.36 15.40
N LYS A 140 -7.93 -9.24 15.58
CA LYS A 140 -8.37 -8.33 14.52
C LYS A 140 -7.43 -7.12 14.44
N VAL A 141 -7.43 -6.49 13.27
CA VAL A 141 -6.71 -5.22 13.08
C VAL A 141 -7.61 -4.07 13.51
N TYR A 142 -7.17 -3.30 14.50
CA TYR A 142 -7.71 -1.98 14.75
C TYR A 142 -7.18 -1.02 13.69
N ARG A 143 -8.08 -0.19 13.16
CA ARG A 143 -7.71 1.02 12.40
C ARG A 143 -8.48 2.20 12.96
N GLY A 144 -7.79 3.27 13.29
CA GLY A 144 -8.44 4.40 13.93
C GLY A 144 -7.66 5.69 13.97
N LEU A 145 -8.29 6.66 14.61
CA LEU A 145 -7.74 7.94 14.99
C LEU A 145 -7.68 7.98 16.52
N PHE A 146 -6.49 8.19 17.06
CA PHE A 146 -6.23 8.38 18.48
C PHE A 146 -5.87 9.84 18.72
N THR A 147 -6.60 10.52 19.61
CA THR A 147 -6.30 11.90 20.03
C THR A 147 -6.11 11.90 21.54
N PHE A 148 -5.08 12.58 22.03
CA PHE A 148 -4.70 12.50 23.44
C PHE A 148 -4.07 13.79 23.96
N THR A 149 -4.08 13.89 25.29
CA THR A 149 -3.25 14.78 26.11
C THR A 149 -2.71 14.00 27.30
N ALA A 150 -1.44 14.14 27.63
CA ALA A 150 -0.73 13.43 28.69
C ALA A 150 -0.10 14.42 29.70
N SER A 151 0.19 13.92 30.90
CA SER A 151 0.86 14.70 31.96
C SER A 151 2.36 14.90 31.73
N GLU A 152 2.94 14.19 30.77
CA GLU A 152 4.33 14.32 30.32
C GLU A 152 4.47 13.89 28.86
N ASP A 153 5.69 13.96 28.31
CA ASP A 153 5.98 13.47 26.96
C ASP A 153 5.88 11.95 26.92
N ILE A 154 5.11 11.43 25.96
CA ILE A 154 4.87 10.00 25.79
C ILE A 154 5.35 9.52 24.43
N GLN A 155 5.38 8.20 24.23
CA GLN A 155 5.59 7.53 22.97
C GLN A 155 4.32 6.78 22.58
N LEU A 156 3.99 6.80 21.30
CA LEU A 156 2.83 6.08 20.79
C LEU A 156 3.26 4.69 20.33
N VAL A 157 2.50 3.67 20.75
CA VAL A 157 2.81 2.27 20.51
C VAL A 157 1.65 1.58 19.82
N ALA A 158 1.94 0.92 18.70
CA ALA A 158 1.07 -0.10 18.11
C ALA A 158 1.77 -1.45 18.16
N LEU A 159 1.02 -2.50 18.48
CA LEU A 159 1.51 -3.88 18.47
C LEU A 159 1.00 -4.61 17.23
N HIS A 160 1.84 -5.48 16.67
CA HIS A 160 1.54 -6.37 15.56
C HIS A 160 1.76 -7.82 16.00
N GLY A 161 0.73 -8.65 15.91
CA GLY A 161 0.80 -10.05 16.32
C GLY A 161 -0.47 -10.55 17.02
N PRO A 162 -0.39 -11.67 17.76
CA PRO A 162 0.85 -12.33 18.21
C PRO A 162 1.76 -12.83 17.06
N LEU A 163 3.07 -12.80 17.27
CA LEU A 163 4.06 -13.36 16.35
C LEU A 163 4.12 -14.88 16.49
N LYS A 164 4.30 -15.58 15.38
CA LYS A 164 4.57 -17.02 15.36
C LYS A 164 6.03 -17.30 15.69
N GLU A 165 6.32 -18.57 16.02
CA GLU A 165 7.67 -19.03 16.25
C GLU A 165 8.60 -18.71 15.06
N GLY A 166 9.70 -18.01 15.33
CA GLY A 166 10.68 -17.61 14.32
C GLY A 166 10.30 -16.40 13.46
N GLU A 167 9.22 -15.67 13.78
CA GLU A 167 8.88 -14.38 13.17
C GLU A 167 9.58 -13.18 13.88
N ASP A 168 10.20 -13.41 15.04
CA ASP A 168 10.97 -12.45 15.84
C ASP A 168 12.42 -12.30 15.33
N LYS A 169 12.58 -11.75 14.13
CA LYS A 169 13.86 -11.62 13.41
C LYS A 169 14.27 -10.16 13.24
N GLY A 170 14.73 -9.55 14.33
CA GLY A 170 15.39 -8.24 14.34
C GLY A 170 14.46 -7.03 14.50
N GLN A 171 13.14 -7.20 14.42
CA GLN A 171 12.20 -6.15 14.78
C GLN A 171 12.22 -5.89 16.30
N ALA A 172 11.79 -4.71 16.73
CA ALA A 172 11.54 -4.46 18.15
C ALA A 172 10.38 -5.34 18.63
N ILE A 173 10.59 -6.08 19.73
CA ILE A 173 9.63 -7.04 20.28
C ILE A 173 9.19 -6.59 21.68
N TRP A 174 7.90 -6.80 21.98
CA TRP A 174 7.35 -6.70 23.32
C TRP A 174 6.70 -8.02 23.72
N SER A 175 6.97 -8.48 24.93
CA SER A 175 6.42 -9.72 25.48
C SER A 175 6.13 -9.54 26.98
N PRO A 176 4.86 -9.64 27.40
CA PRO A 176 4.49 -9.44 28.81
C PRO A 176 4.68 -10.69 29.67
N ASP A 177 4.86 -11.86 29.05
CA ASP A 177 4.90 -13.18 29.70
C ASP A 177 6.14 -14.00 29.30
N GLY A 178 6.96 -13.51 28.37
CA GLY A 178 8.12 -14.21 27.81
C GLY A 178 7.80 -15.26 26.74
N GLU A 179 6.51 -15.54 26.51
CA GLU A 179 6.05 -16.54 25.55
C GLU A 179 5.35 -15.88 24.35
N THR A 180 4.38 -15.02 24.64
CA THR A 180 3.62 -14.26 23.64
C THR A 180 4.45 -13.05 23.21
N LYS A 181 4.84 -13.02 21.93
CA LYS A 181 5.64 -11.94 21.35
C LYS A 181 4.79 -11.09 20.42
N TYR A 182 4.99 -9.78 20.46
CA TYR A 182 4.42 -8.83 19.52
C TYR A 182 5.54 -7.99 18.93
N ALA A 183 5.48 -7.70 17.63
CA ALA A 183 6.33 -6.66 17.09
C ALA A 183 5.77 -5.28 17.44
N LEU A 184 6.66 -4.35 17.77
CA LEU A 184 6.32 -3.05 18.29
C LEU A 184 6.67 -1.97 17.27
N THR A 185 5.68 -1.15 16.92
CA THR A 185 5.87 0.13 16.24
C THR A 185 5.87 1.26 17.25
N PHE A 186 7.03 1.90 17.42
CA PHE A 186 7.13 3.18 18.10
C PHE A 186 6.96 4.31 17.10
N VAL A 187 6.07 5.25 17.42
CA VAL A 187 6.10 6.57 16.79
C VAL A 187 6.70 7.53 17.82
N PRO A 188 7.93 8.01 17.59
CA PRO A 188 8.61 8.93 18.51
C PRO A 188 7.94 10.29 18.42
N LEU A 189 6.81 10.42 19.11
CA LEU A 189 6.08 11.65 19.27
C LEU A 189 6.32 12.11 20.71
N ASN A 190 7.55 12.55 21.02
CA ASN A 190 7.89 13.13 22.33
C ASN A 190 7.08 14.41 22.54
N ALA A 191 5.82 14.24 22.90
CA ALA A 191 4.82 15.28 22.97
C ALA A 191 3.74 14.90 23.98
N MET A 192 3.34 15.89 24.75
CA MET A 192 2.24 15.77 25.72
C MET A 192 0.85 15.79 25.08
N ALA A 193 0.71 16.03 23.78
CA ALA A 193 -0.59 16.05 23.12
C ALA A 193 -0.44 15.78 21.63
N GLY A 194 -1.46 15.17 21.02
CA GLY A 194 -1.40 14.88 19.60
C GLY A 194 -2.59 14.14 19.05
N THR A 195 -2.51 13.87 17.75
CA THR A 195 -3.45 13.00 17.05
C THR A 195 -2.67 12.07 16.14
N TRP A 196 -3.05 10.79 16.12
CA TRP A 196 -2.36 9.75 15.40
C TRP A 196 -3.35 8.81 14.71
N GLN A 197 -3.11 8.59 13.41
CA GLN A 197 -3.82 7.58 12.64
C GLN A 197 -3.00 6.28 12.66
N PHE A 198 -3.59 5.21 13.15
CA PHE A 198 -2.88 3.95 13.40
C PHE A 198 -3.58 2.74 12.75
N ALA A 199 -2.78 1.69 12.54
CA ALA A 199 -3.25 0.33 12.29
C ALA A 199 -2.39 -0.63 13.12
N GLY A 200 -3.03 -1.56 13.85
CA GLY A 200 -2.36 -2.49 14.76
C GLY A 200 -3.34 -3.45 15.46
N ASN A 201 -2.82 -4.49 16.10
CA ASN A 201 -3.59 -5.42 16.95
C ASN A 201 -3.78 -4.90 18.38
N ALA A 202 -3.00 -3.91 18.82
CA ALA A 202 -3.17 -3.20 20.07
C ALA A 202 -2.75 -1.73 19.92
N LEU A 203 -3.20 -0.89 20.84
CA LEU A 203 -2.80 0.53 20.94
C LEU A 203 -2.42 0.83 22.39
N ALA A 204 -1.24 1.38 22.59
CA ALA A 204 -0.78 1.83 23.91
C ALA A 204 -0.04 3.17 23.82
N VAL A 205 0.16 3.77 24.99
CA VAL A 205 1.07 4.88 25.20
C VAL A 205 2.12 4.46 26.21
N HIS A 206 3.36 4.87 25.98
CA HIS A 206 4.54 4.44 26.72
C HIS A 206 5.37 5.64 27.15
N THR A 207 6.11 5.55 28.25
CA THR A 207 7.19 6.48 28.59
C THR A 207 8.36 5.67 29.12
N MET A 208 9.58 6.18 28.92
CA MET A 208 10.80 5.60 29.47
C MET A 208 11.04 5.98 30.94
N ASN A 209 10.14 6.77 31.52
CA ASN A 209 10.22 7.20 32.92
C ASN A 209 9.62 6.13 33.85
N GLU A 210 10.15 6.06 35.07
CA GLU A 210 9.68 5.12 36.11
C GLU A 210 8.38 5.59 36.77
N ASP A 211 8.14 6.90 36.82
CA ASP A 211 6.99 7.49 37.50
C ASP A 211 5.71 7.39 36.64
N PRO A 212 4.55 7.00 37.21
CA PRO A 212 3.30 6.93 36.47
C PRO A 212 2.87 8.26 35.86
N PHE A 213 2.41 8.22 34.62
CA PHE A 213 1.78 9.34 33.93
C PHE A 213 0.28 9.13 33.76
N THR A 214 -0.44 10.21 33.44
CA THR A 214 -1.86 10.13 33.11
C THR A 214 -2.10 10.61 31.69
N VAL A 215 -2.92 9.88 30.94
CA VAL A 215 -3.35 10.24 29.60
C VAL A 215 -4.87 10.36 29.55
N SER A 216 -5.36 11.48 29.03
CA SER A 216 -6.76 11.66 28.65
C SER A 216 -6.87 11.55 27.14
N TYR A 217 -7.81 10.74 26.65
CA TYR A 217 -7.87 10.37 25.25
C TYR A 217 -9.29 10.25 24.69
N SER A 218 -9.35 10.33 23.36
CA SER A 218 -10.45 9.88 22.53
C SER A 218 -9.90 9.00 21.41
N VAL A 219 -10.43 7.78 21.26
CA VAL A 219 -10.09 6.85 20.19
C VAL A 219 -11.33 6.50 19.39
N ALA A 220 -11.28 6.77 18.08
CA ALA A 220 -12.31 6.41 17.12
C ALA A 220 -11.75 5.34 16.19
N TYR A 221 -12.24 4.10 16.28
CA TYR A 221 -11.64 2.97 15.59
C TYR A 221 -12.67 2.01 14.98
N ARG A 222 -12.17 1.15 14.08
CA ARG A 222 -12.85 -0.05 13.60
C ARG A 222 -11.98 -1.26 13.89
N GLU A 223 -12.58 -2.30 14.44
CA GLU A 223 -12.01 -3.64 14.43
C GLU A 223 -12.33 -4.30 13.10
N ARG A 224 -11.31 -4.85 12.45
CA ARG A 224 -11.46 -5.47 11.13
C ARG A 224 -10.91 -6.88 11.15
N THR A 225 -11.78 -7.82 10.79
CA THR A 225 -11.40 -9.19 10.52
C THR A 225 -10.38 -9.25 9.37
N LEU A 226 -9.45 -10.19 9.47
CA LEU A 226 -8.43 -10.40 8.46
C LEU A 226 -9.04 -10.75 7.10
N SER A 227 -8.42 -10.25 6.03
CA SER A 227 -8.78 -10.44 4.62
C SER A 227 -7.61 -10.03 3.73
N ASP A 228 -7.76 -10.16 2.41
CA ASP A 228 -6.70 -9.78 1.46
C ASP A 228 -6.30 -8.29 1.55
N THR A 229 -7.15 -7.42 2.11
CA THR A 229 -6.89 -5.99 2.29
C THR A 229 -6.87 -5.54 3.75
N VAL A 230 -6.91 -6.51 4.68
CA VAL A 230 -6.76 -6.30 6.12
C VAL A 230 -5.87 -7.41 6.66
N LYS A 231 -4.61 -7.11 6.95
CA LYS A 231 -3.63 -8.12 7.36
C LYS A 231 -2.91 -7.70 8.62
N SER A 232 -2.48 -8.68 9.40
CA SER A 232 -1.45 -8.52 10.41
C SER A 232 -0.53 -9.71 10.35
N GLU A 233 0.69 -9.50 9.88
CA GLU A 233 1.59 -10.58 9.48
C GLU A 233 3.04 -10.15 9.66
N THR A 234 3.92 -11.14 9.65
CA THR A 234 5.36 -10.96 9.50
C THR A 234 5.82 -11.62 8.21
N ILE A 235 6.56 -10.87 7.40
CA ILE A 235 7.12 -11.36 6.14
C ILE A 235 8.60 -11.01 6.04
N THR A 236 9.34 -11.86 5.33
CA THR A 236 10.69 -11.56 4.89
C THR A 236 10.63 -11.00 3.47
N SER A 237 11.38 -9.95 3.22
CA SER A 237 11.53 -9.37 1.89
C SER A 237 12.18 -10.35 0.92
N VAL A 238 12.01 -10.06 -0.36
CA VAL A 238 12.66 -10.77 -1.47
C VAL A 238 13.39 -9.77 -2.34
N GLN A 239 14.29 -10.26 -3.20
CA GLN A 239 14.95 -9.41 -4.19
C GLN A 239 13.90 -8.61 -4.98
N ASP A 240 14.08 -7.30 -5.12
CA ASP A 240 13.14 -6.43 -5.83
C ASP A 240 13.05 -6.90 -7.30
N PRO A 241 11.86 -7.30 -7.79
CA PRO A 241 11.73 -7.76 -9.17
C PRO A 241 11.77 -6.60 -10.18
N GLY A 242 11.84 -5.35 -9.74
CA GLY A 242 11.98 -4.17 -10.58
C GLY A 242 13.27 -4.18 -11.39
N GLN A 243 13.16 -3.91 -12.70
CA GLN A 243 14.34 -3.73 -13.54
C GLN A 243 15.20 -2.57 -13.05
N GLY A 244 16.49 -2.81 -12.83
CA GLY A 244 17.42 -1.84 -12.24
C GLY A 244 17.43 -1.80 -10.71
N HIS A 245 16.64 -2.64 -10.04
CA HIS A 245 16.58 -2.78 -8.58
C HIS A 245 17.10 -4.15 -8.12
N GLU A 246 17.89 -4.83 -8.93
CA GLU A 246 18.29 -6.22 -8.68
C GLU A 246 19.14 -6.38 -7.39
N ASN A 247 19.76 -5.31 -6.90
CA ASN A 247 20.54 -5.34 -5.66
C ASN A 247 19.75 -4.88 -4.42
N HIS A 248 18.43 -4.71 -4.55
CA HIS A 248 17.56 -4.20 -3.50
C HIS A 248 16.63 -5.31 -3.01
N GLN A 249 15.97 -5.06 -1.87
CA GLN A 249 14.92 -5.95 -1.35
C GLN A 249 13.58 -5.23 -1.25
N LEU A 250 12.51 -5.99 -1.47
CA LEU A 250 11.14 -5.54 -1.50
C LEU A 250 10.25 -6.49 -0.71
N ALA A 251 9.40 -5.94 0.16
CA ALA A 251 8.35 -6.64 0.88
C ALA A 251 6.99 -6.11 0.42
N ILE A 252 6.27 -6.87 -0.39
CA ILE A 252 4.94 -6.48 -0.90
C ILE A 252 3.89 -6.71 0.19
N ILE A 253 3.29 -5.64 0.67
CA ILE A 253 2.26 -5.63 1.71
C ILE A 253 0.88 -5.83 1.09
N LEU A 254 0.58 -5.02 0.07
CA LEU A 254 -0.63 -5.13 -0.73
C LEU A 254 -0.23 -5.32 -2.20
N PRO A 255 -0.62 -6.44 -2.83
CA PRO A 255 -0.22 -6.73 -4.20
C PRO A 255 -0.93 -5.82 -5.21
N PRO A 256 -0.36 -5.64 -6.42
CA PRO A 256 -0.99 -4.86 -7.48
C PRO A 256 -2.43 -5.28 -7.77
N ARG A 257 -3.34 -4.31 -7.86
CA ARG A 257 -4.71 -4.53 -8.35
C ARG A 257 -5.21 -3.36 -9.20
N PRO A 258 -6.29 -3.51 -9.99
CA PRO A 258 -6.78 -2.46 -10.88
C PRO A 258 -7.23 -1.16 -10.18
N TYR A 259 -7.75 -1.26 -8.96
CA TYR A 259 -8.23 -0.12 -8.19
C TYR A 259 -7.25 0.24 -7.07
N ALA A 260 -6.98 1.52 -6.86
CA ALA A 260 -6.11 1.92 -5.75
C ALA A 260 -6.67 1.41 -4.41
N TYR A 261 -5.78 0.92 -3.56
CA TYR A 261 -6.02 0.88 -2.13
C TYR A 261 -5.86 2.28 -1.58
N PHE A 262 -6.56 2.57 -0.50
CA PHE A 262 -6.13 3.58 0.44
C PHE A 262 -6.30 3.04 1.84
N GLY A 263 -5.48 3.48 2.78
CA GLY A 263 -5.49 2.84 4.08
C GLY A 263 -4.48 3.39 5.04
N THR A 264 -4.31 2.61 6.11
CA THR A 264 -3.30 2.86 7.13
C THR A 264 -2.47 1.60 7.27
N LEU A 265 -1.15 1.75 7.19
CA LEU A 265 -0.15 0.74 7.48
C LEU A 265 0.55 1.14 8.78
N GLY A 266 0.63 0.22 9.74
CA GLY A 266 1.60 0.26 10.83
C GLY A 266 2.64 -0.83 10.57
N PHE A 267 3.92 -0.55 10.79
CA PHE A 267 5.00 -1.50 10.49
C PHE A 267 6.17 -1.36 11.47
N SER A 268 6.88 -2.47 11.67
CA SER A 268 8.14 -2.59 12.40
C SER A 268 9.04 -3.57 11.64
N ALA A 269 10.16 -3.08 11.15
CA ALA A 269 11.13 -3.81 10.32
C ALA A 269 12.44 -4.04 11.08
N SER A 270 13.25 -4.99 10.59
CA SER A 270 14.55 -5.34 11.17
C SER A 270 15.66 -4.35 10.82
N GLU A 271 15.41 -3.41 9.92
CA GLU A 271 16.30 -2.33 9.50
C GLU A 271 15.49 -1.16 8.95
N ASP A 272 16.16 -0.04 8.65
CA ASP A 272 15.50 1.11 8.04
C ASP A 272 14.98 0.80 6.64
N VAL A 273 13.74 1.23 6.38
CA VAL A 273 13.01 0.91 5.16
C VAL A 273 12.38 2.16 4.54
N GLN A 274 12.19 2.08 3.24
CA GLN A 274 11.52 3.08 2.42
C GLN A 274 10.11 2.60 2.10
N LEU A 275 9.17 3.55 2.03
CA LEU A 275 7.77 3.24 1.77
C LEU A 275 7.46 3.44 0.28
N VAL A 276 6.87 2.42 -0.33
CA VAL A 276 6.60 2.39 -1.77
C VAL A 276 5.11 2.24 -2.01
N ALA A 277 4.54 3.13 -2.82
CA ALA A 277 3.23 2.96 -3.41
C ALA A 277 3.34 2.99 -4.94
N LEU A 278 2.82 1.96 -5.59
CA LEU A 278 2.79 1.85 -7.04
C LEU A 278 1.42 2.28 -7.57
N HIS A 279 1.39 3.11 -8.61
CA HIS A 279 0.17 3.58 -9.27
C HIS A 279 0.13 3.09 -10.71
N GLY A 280 -0.89 2.32 -11.06
CA GLY A 280 -0.96 1.71 -12.38
C GLY A 280 -1.65 0.33 -12.40
N PRO A 281 -1.45 -0.45 -13.47
CA PRO A 281 -0.50 -0.20 -14.57
C PRO A 281 -0.83 1.04 -15.41
N LEU A 282 0.21 1.75 -15.86
CA LEU A 282 0.10 2.89 -16.76
C LEU A 282 -0.34 2.44 -18.15
N GLN A 283 -1.16 3.25 -18.84
CA GLN A 283 -1.56 2.94 -20.20
C GLN A 283 -0.39 3.10 -21.19
N PRO A 284 -0.34 2.33 -22.29
CA PRO A 284 0.67 2.53 -23.33
C PRO A 284 0.69 3.99 -23.81
N GLY A 285 1.87 4.61 -23.81
CA GLY A 285 2.05 6.00 -24.21
C GLY A 285 1.78 7.04 -23.10
N GLN A 286 1.26 6.65 -21.94
CA GLN A 286 1.44 7.44 -20.70
C GLN A 286 2.88 7.26 -20.26
N GLY A 287 3.78 8.05 -20.85
CA GLY A 287 5.18 8.04 -20.47
C GLY A 287 5.37 8.49 -19.02
N ALA A 288 6.58 8.26 -18.50
CA ALA A 288 6.97 8.66 -17.16
C ALA A 288 6.78 10.17 -16.89
N HIS A 289 6.76 11.04 -17.91
CA HIS A 289 6.61 12.51 -17.78
C HIS A 289 7.41 13.13 -16.60
N GLY A 290 8.60 12.60 -16.29
CA GLY A 290 9.45 13.02 -15.18
C GLY A 290 9.20 12.33 -13.82
N GLN A 291 8.19 11.47 -13.70
CA GLN A 291 7.93 10.63 -12.53
C GLN A 291 8.83 9.39 -12.52
N ALA A 292 9.23 8.93 -11.34
CA ALA A 292 9.88 7.64 -11.19
C ALA A 292 8.90 6.52 -11.61
N ILE A 293 9.42 5.52 -12.33
CA ILE A 293 8.66 4.36 -12.76
C ILE A 293 9.30 3.08 -12.23
N TRP A 294 8.45 2.08 -12.02
CA TRP A 294 8.87 0.73 -11.65
C TRP A 294 8.23 -0.27 -12.61
N THR A 295 9.00 -1.28 -13.03
CA THR A 295 8.51 -2.34 -13.92
C THR A 295 9.14 -3.67 -13.58
N PRO A 296 8.36 -4.74 -13.37
CA PRO A 296 8.90 -6.06 -13.09
C PRO A 296 9.25 -6.86 -14.36
N ASP A 297 8.74 -6.45 -15.53
CA ASP A 297 8.76 -7.26 -16.75
C ASP A 297 9.14 -6.44 -18.02
N GLY A 298 9.37 -5.13 -17.87
CA GLY A 298 9.65 -4.21 -18.98
C GLY A 298 8.45 -3.92 -19.88
N LYS A 299 7.25 -4.35 -19.49
CA LYS A 299 5.99 -4.22 -20.25
C LYS A 299 4.91 -3.51 -19.44
N SER A 300 4.84 -3.83 -18.16
CA SER A 300 3.90 -3.32 -17.18
C SER A 300 4.60 -2.24 -16.36
N PHE A 301 4.20 -0.99 -16.56
CA PHE A 301 4.82 0.15 -15.89
C PHE A 301 3.89 0.69 -14.80
N TYR A 302 4.49 1.07 -13.68
CA TYR A 302 3.80 1.73 -12.58
C TYR A 302 4.51 3.05 -12.28
N ALA A 303 3.74 4.11 -12.02
CA ALA A 303 4.30 5.31 -11.42
C ALA A 303 4.60 5.01 -9.95
N LEU A 304 5.78 5.43 -9.50
CA LEU A 304 6.30 5.10 -8.18
C LEU A 304 6.22 6.33 -7.27
N THR A 305 5.50 6.18 -6.16
CA THR A 305 5.63 7.06 -5.01
C THR A 305 6.61 6.44 -4.03
N PHE A 306 7.64 7.20 -3.69
CA PHE A 306 8.66 6.83 -2.74
C PHE A 306 8.63 7.78 -1.56
N VAL A 307 8.59 7.26 -0.35
CA VAL A 307 8.76 8.05 0.86
C VAL A 307 9.97 7.53 1.59
N ASP A 308 11.04 8.32 1.55
CA ASP A 308 12.22 8.08 2.35
C ASP A 308 11.98 8.61 3.77
N LYS A 309 12.09 7.73 4.75
CA LYS A 309 11.87 8.08 6.16
C LYS A 309 13.04 7.70 7.05
N GLU A 310 14.11 7.07 6.50
CA GLU A 310 15.24 6.54 7.28
C GLU A 310 14.77 5.95 8.63
N THR A 311 13.80 5.03 8.58
CA THR A 311 13.19 4.48 9.78
C THR A 311 12.77 3.03 9.61
N ALA A 312 13.05 2.23 10.62
CA ALA A 312 12.62 0.84 10.70
C ALA A 312 11.15 0.67 11.09
N MET A 313 10.47 1.70 11.58
CA MET A 313 9.09 1.55 12.07
C MET A 313 8.26 2.82 11.93
N GLY A 314 6.94 2.66 11.86
CA GLY A 314 6.03 3.80 11.94
C GLY A 314 4.66 3.49 11.37
N THR A 315 3.92 4.57 11.09
CA THR A 315 2.64 4.50 10.41
C THR A 315 2.63 5.30 9.13
N TRP A 316 1.85 4.84 8.16
CA TRP A 316 1.69 5.50 6.89
C TRP A 316 0.25 5.44 6.38
N GLN A 317 -0.28 6.61 6.06
CA GLN A 317 -1.51 6.77 5.31
C GLN A 317 -1.15 6.76 3.84
N PHE A 318 -1.64 5.77 3.11
CA PHE A 318 -1.24 5.53 1.73
C PHE A 318 -2.43 5.58 0.79
N THR A 319 -2.11 5.80 -0.48
CA THR A 319 -2.96 5.49 -1.64
C THR A 319 -2.07 4.89 -2.72
N GLY A 320 -2.53 3.84 -3.41
CA GLY A 320 -1.78 3.19 -4.48
C GLY A 320 -2.39 1.86 -4.90
N ASN A 321 -2.11 1.41 -6.11
CA ASN A 321 -2.52 0.11 -6.64
C ASN A 321 -1.73 -1.06 -6.04
N ALA A 322 -0.54 -0.81 -5.49
CA ALA A 322 0.23 -1.72 -4.65
C ALA A 322 0.94 -0.94 -3.54
N VAL A 323 1.25 -1.61 -2.43
CA VAL A 323 1.98 -1.04 -1.29
C VAL A 323 3.09 -2.00 -0.89
N ALA A 324 4.30 -1.48 -0.71
CA ALA A 324 5.46 -2.27 -0.32
C ALA A 324 6.39 -1.47 0.61
N LEU A 325 7.28 -2.20 1.30
CA LEU A 325 8.48 -1.63 1.92
C LEU A 325 9.70 -2.07 1.11
N HIS A 326 10.69 -1.19 1.01
CA HIS A 326 11.88 -1.35 0.18
C HIS A 326 13.13 -1.02 1.00
N THR A 327 14.24 -1.67 0.70
CA THR A 327 15.58 -1.28 1.16
C THR A 327 16.54 -1.36 -0.01
N MET A 328 17.59 -0.54 0.00
CA MET A 328 18.67 -0.61 -0.98
C MET A 328 19.72 -1.67 -0.63
N ASN A 329 19.54 -2.39 0.48
CA ASN A 329 20.43 -3.47 0.89
C ASN A 329 20.16 -4.74 0.08
N GLU A 330 21.21 -5.52 -0.19
CA GLU A 330 21.11 -6.81 -0.90
C GLU A 330 20.58 -7.93 0.01
N THR A 331 20.66 -7.78 1.33
CA THR A 331 20.26 -8.80 2.30
C THR A 331 18.79 -8.67 2.69
N PRO A 332 18.02 -9.76 2.74
CA PRO A 332 16.61 -9.71 3.14
C PRO A 332 16.41 -9.15 4.56
N PHE A 333 15.50 -8.19 4.68
CA PHE A 333 14.94 -7.73 5.95
C PHE A 333 13.63 -8.45 6.28
N THR A 334 13.26 -8.46 7.56
CA THR A 334 11.95 -8.94 8.03
C THR A 334 11.11 -7.76 8.49
N VAL A 335 9.81 -7.78 8.21
CA VAL A 335 8.86 -6.75 8.64
C VAL A 335 7.60 -7.38 9.20
N SER A 336 7.21 -6.91 10.39
CA SER A 336 5.93 -7.19 11.01
C SER A 336 5.04 -5.97 10.83
N TYR A 337 3.81 -6.17 10.38
CA TYR A 337 2.95 -5.06 9.99
C TYR A 337 1.48 -5.35 10.29
N SER A 338 0.69 -4.29 10.42
CA SER A 338 -0.76 -4.34 10.29
C SER A 338 -1.21 -3.34 9.24
N VAL A 339 -2.01 -3.80 8.28
CA VAL A 339 -2.59 -2.96 7.24
C VAL A 339 -4.09 -3.08 7.25
N ALA A 340 -4.77 -1.96 7.08
CA ALA A 340 -6.21 -1.93 6.92
C ALA A 340 -6.60 -0.88 5.88
N THR A 341 -7.14 -1.33 4.75
CA THR A 341 -7.58 -0.42 3.67
C THR A 341 -8.97 0.14 3.93
N GLY A 342 -9.19 1.44 3.84
CA GLY A 342 -10.55 1.93 3.63
C GLY A 342 -10.94 1.74 2.16
N GLN A 343 -12.21 1.53 1.87
CA GLN A 343 -12.86 2.33 0.85
C GLN A 343 -13.82 3.34 1.49
#